data_AF-A0A101IN61-F1
#
_entry.id   AF-A0A101IN61-F1
#
_cell.length_a   1.000
_cell.length_b   1.000
_cell.length_c   1.000
_cell.angle_alpha   90.00
_cell.angle_beta   90.00
_cell.angle_gamma   90.00
#
_symmetry.space_group_name_H-M   'P 1'
#
loop_
_entity.id
_entity.type
_entity.pdbx_description
1 polymer ?
#
loop_
_entity_poly.entity_id
_entity_poly.type
_entity_poly.pdbx_seq_one_letter_code
_entity_poly.pdbx_strand_id
1 'polypeptide(L)'
;MDYHGKGVWGLLKDWGAMLLKPINQTTQRIVNYFGKYYQIFKEAESIYQENDQLEKQNLELVQENAILKEKLAAYERIEKMIQFKEYYNYQMIAAQVIGREPGNWFHSVIIDRGSIDGV
;
A
#
# COMPACT_ATOMS: atom_id res chain seq x y z
N MET A 1 -50.54 31.18 -63.34
CA MET A 1 -51.31 31.42 -62.10
C MET A 1 -50.86 30.36 -61.12
N ASP A 2 -50.12 30.79 -60.09
CA ASP A 2 -49.80 29.99 -58.92
C ASP A 2 -51.08 29.39 -58.31
N TYR A 3 -50.95 28.28 -57.56
CA TYR A 3 -51.28 28.21 -56.13
C TYR A 3 -51.11 26.76 -55.62
N HIS A 4 -50.05 26.59 -54.83
CA HIS A 4 -49.92 25.71 -53.66
C HIS A 4 -50.66 24.37 -53.62
N GLY A 5 -50.04 23.36 -54.23
CA GLY A 5 -50.25 21.94 -53.91
C GLY A 5 -49.26 21.40 -52.87
N LYS A 6 -48.84 22.19 -51.86
CA LYS A 6 -48.11 21.64 -50.72
C LYS A 6 -49.11 21.11 -49.69
N GLY A 7 -49.73 19.98 -50.04
CA GLY A 7 -50.54 19.21 -49.10
C GLY A 7 -49.73 18.80 -47.88
N VAL A 8 -50.42 18.35 -46.84
CA VAL A 8 -49.92 17.91 -45.52
C VAL A 8 -48.57 17.15 -45.53
N TRP A 9 -48.25 16.46 -46.62
CA TRP A 9 -46.97 15.81 -46.89
C TRP A 9 -45.75 16.76 -46.95
N GLY A 10 -45.90 17.97 -47.46
CA GLY A 10 -44.83 18.98 -47.48
C GLY A 10 -44.54 19.51 -46.08
N LEU A 11 -45.60 19.80 -45.32
CA LEU A 11 -45.49 20.24 -43.92
C LEU A 11 -44.87 19.16 -43.03
N LEU A 12 -45.23 17.88 -43.24
CA LEU A 12 -44.63 16.74 -42.53
C LEU A 12 -43.16 16.54 -42.87
N LYS A 13 -42.78 16.70 -44.16
CA LYS A 13 -41.37 16.61 -44.58
C LYS A 13 -40.54 17.76 -44.02
N ASP A 14 -41.08 18.97 -44.01
CA ASP A 14 -40.40 20.16 -43.49
C ASP A 14 -40.28 20.11 -41.95
N TRP A 15 -41.31 19.63 -41.24
CA TRP A 15 -41.24 19.35 -39.80
C TRP A 15 -40.24 18.24 -39.46
N GLY A 16 -40.24 17.15 -40.22
CA GLY A 16 -39.28 16.05 -40.05
C GLY A 16 -37.84 16.50 -40.27
N ALA A 17 -37.61 17.33 -41.29
CA ALA A 17 -36.29 17.91 -41.57
C ALA A 17 -35.85 18.93 -40.50
N MET A 18 -36.78 19.67 -39.88
CA MET A 18 -36.50 20.61 -38.80
C MET A 18 -36.17 19.90 -37.48
N LEU A 19 -36.84 18.78 -37.17
CA LEU A 19 -36.56 17.93 -36.00
C LEU A 19 -35.20 17.24 -36.10
N LEU A 20 -34.79 16.83 -37.31
CA LEU A 20 -33.50 16.19 -37.55
C LEU A 20 -32.33 17.19 -37.73
N LYS A 21 -32.61 18.48 -37.90
CA LYS A 21 -31.60 19.48 -38.30
C LYS A 21 -30.58 19.92 -37.25
N PRO A 22 -30.77 19.84 -35.92
CA PRO A 22 -29.68 20.14 -34.99
C PRO A 22 -29.05 18.90 -34.36
N ILE A 23 -29.13 17.70 -34.94
CA ILE A 23 -28.44 16.52 -34.36
C ILE A 23 -26.90 16.61 -34.54
N ASN A 24 -26.40 17.31 -35.57
CA ASN A 24 -24.97 17.36 -35.88
C ASN A 24 -24.10 18.11 -34.85
N GLN A 25 -24.67 19.03 -34.06
CA GLN A 25 -23.94 19.78 -33.02
C GLN A 25 -24.40 19.44 -31.58
N THR A 26 -25.63 18.93 -31.43
CA THR A 26 -26.21 18.61 -30.12
C THR A 26 -25.79 17.22 -29.64
N THR A 27 -25.59 16.27 -30.55
CA THR A 27 -25.09 14.92 -30.23
C THR A 27 -23.68 14.96 -29.64
N GLN A 28 -22.80 15.84 -30.14
CA GLN A 28 -21.43 15.96 -29.60
C GLN A 28 -21.41 16.48 -28.16
N ARG A 29 -22.41 17.27 -27.75
CA ARG A 29 -22.48 17.79 -26.37
C ARG A 29 -22.99 16.73 -25.40
N ILE A 30 -24.04 15.99 -25.75
CA ILE A 30 -24.66 14.99 -24.88
C ILE A 30 -23.72 13.78 -24.67
N VAL A 31 -23.05 13.31 -25.73
CA VAL A 31 -22.07 12.20 -25.64
C VAL A 31 -20.90 12.56 -24.73
N ASN A 32 -20.44 13.81 -24.75
CA ASN A 32 -19.33 14.27 -23.89
C ASN A 32 -19.71 14.42 -22.40
N TYR A 33 -20.99 14.64 -22.06
CA TYR A 33 -21.43 14.65 -20.67
C TYR A 33 -21.53 13.24 -20.08
N PHE A 34 -22.11 12.27 -20.82
CA PHE A 34 -22.19 10.89 -20.36
C PHE A 34 -20.80 10.21 -20.26
N GLY A 35 -19.90 10.51 -21.20
CA GLY A 35 -18.51 10.03 -21.14
C GLY A 35 -17.76 10.53 -19.90
N LYS A 36 -17.97 11.78 -19.49
CA LYS A 36 -17.34 12.35 -18.28
C LYS A 36 -17.82 11.71 -16.99
N TYR A 37 -19.11 11.41 -16.86
CA TYR A 37 -19.61 10.72 -15.66
C TYR A 37 -19.08 9.29 -15.56
N TYR A 38 -19.07 8.54 -16.66
CA TYR A 38 -18.50 7.19 -16.67
C TYR A 38 -17.00 7.18 -16.32
N GLN A 39 -16.27 8.20 -16.79
CA GLN A 39 -14.86 8.34 -16.51
C GLN A 39 -14.57 8.65 -15.03
N ILE A 40 -15.38 9.50 -14.39
CA ILE A 40 -15.28 9.78 -12.94
C ILE A 40 -15.56 8.52 -12.10
N PHE A 41 -16.57 7.72 -12.46
CA PHE A 41 -16.86 6.48 -11.75
C PHE A 41 -15.70 5.47 -11.85
N LYS A 42 -15.11 5.34 -13.05
CA LYS A 42 -13.95 4.47 -13.26
C LYS A 42 -12.69 4.98 -12.55
N GLU A 43 -12.47 6.29 -12.54
CA GLU A 43 -11.36 6.92 -11.81
C GLU A 43 -11.50 6.73 -10.29
N ALA A 44 -12.70 6.89 -9.75
CA ALA A 44 -12.96 6.65 -8.33
C ALA A 44 -12.67 5.19 -7.93
N GLU A 45 -13.15 4.22 -8.71
CA GLU A 45 -12.86 2.80 -8.47
C GLU A 45 -11.35 2.52 -8.54
N SER A 46 -10.64 3.08 -9.53
CA SER A 46 -9.18 2.91 -9.63
C SER A 46 -8.43 3.52 -8.44
N ILE A 47 -8.87 4.68 -7.93
CA ILE A 47 -8.24 5.32 -6.77
C ILE A 47 -8.44 4.47 -5.51
N TYR A 48 -9.63 3.88 -5.32
CA TYR A 48 -9.87 2.97 -4.19
C TYR A 48 -9.01 1.71 -4.29
N GLN A 49 -8.88 1.11 -5.47
CA GLN A 49 -8.03 -0.06 -5.70
C GLN A 49 -6.56 0.26 -5.49
N GLU A 50 -6.09 1.41 -5.99
CA GLU A 50 -4.72 1.86 -5.79
C GLU A 50 -4.43 2.12 -4.31
N ASN A 51 -5.36 2.73 -3.58
CA ASN A 51 -5.20 2.96 -2.15
C ASN A 51 -5.13 1.64 -1.35
N ASP A 52 -6.03 0.69 -1.60
CA ASP A 52 -5.97 -0.64 -0.97
C ASP A 52 -4.66 -1.38 -1.30
N GLN A 53 -4.18 -1.27 -2.54
CA GLN A 53 -2.91 -1.86 -2.96
C GLN A 53 -1.71 -1.18 -2.27
N LEU A 54 -1.70 0.14 -2.20
CA LEU A 54 -0.66 0.91 -1.50
C LEU A 54 -0.66 0.62 0.00
N GLU A 55 -1.83 0.49 0.62
CA GLU A 55 -1.96 0.15 2.04
C GLU A 55 -1.39 -1.25 2.32
N LYS A 56 -1.72 -2.24 1.48
CA LYS A 56 -1.13 -3.60 1.57
C LYS A 56 0.38 -3.58 1.41
N GLN A 57 0.91 -2.89 0.40
CA GLN A 57 2.36 -2.76 0.20
C GLN A 57 3.03 -2.07 1.39
N ASN A 58 2.39 -1.04 1.96
CA ASN A 58 2.93 -0.36 3.14
C ASN A 58 3.01 -1.29 4.34
N LEU A 59 1.95 -2.07 4.60
CA LEU A 59 1.94 -3.07 5.67
C LEU A 59 3.03 -4.13 5.48
N GLU A 60 3.20 -4.64 4.26
CA GLU A 60 4.27 -5.59 3.92
C GLU A 60 5.66 -4.98 4.17
N LEU A 61 5.90 -3.75 3.69
CA LEU A 61 7.17 -3.05 3.89
C LEU A 61 7.45 -2.75 5.36
N VAL A 62 6.43 -2.39 6.15
CA VAL A 62 6.57 -2.16 7.60
C VAL A 62 6.95 -3.45 8.30
N GLN A 63 6.32 -4.57 7.94
CA GLN A 63 6.64 -5.88 8.50
C GLN A 63 8.08 -6.30 8.13
N GLU A 64 8.46 -6.17 6.87
CA GLU A 64 9.81 -6.49 6.42
C GLU A 64 10.86 -5.62 7.10
N ASN A 65 10.59 -4.32 7.25
CA ASN A 65 11.47 -3.38 7.94
C ASN A 65 11.67 -3.77 9.42
N ALA A 66 10.61 -4.20 10.11
CA ALA A 66 10.69 -4.66 11.49
C ALA A 66 11.59 -5.91 11.61
N ILE A 67 11.42 -6.88 10.71
CA ILE A 67 12.25 -8.10 10.67
C ILE A 67 13.72 -7.75 10.38
N LEU A 68 13.97 -6.85 9.43
CA LEU A 68 15.33 -6.43 9.08
C LEU A 68 16.01 -5.70 10.24
N LYS A 69 15.27 -4.85 10.97
CA LYS A 69 15.79 -4.19 12.18
C LYS A 69 16.16 -5.19 13.27
N GLU A 70 15.32 -6.21 13.50
CA GLU A 70 15.62 -7.27 14.47
C GLU A 70 16.89 -8.04 14.09
N LYS A 71 17.02 -8.42 12.81
CA LYS A 71 18.21 -9.09 12.30
C LYS A 71 19.47 -8.23 12.45
N LEU A 72 19.37 -6.94 12.16
CA LEU A 72 20.49 -6.01 12.30
C LEU A 72 20.91 -5.87 13.76
N ALA A 73 19.97 -5.74 14.70
CA ALA A 73 20.27 -5.71 16.13
C ALA A 73 20.92 -7.02 16.62
N ALA A 74 20.47 -8.17 16.12
CA ALA A 74 21.09 -9.45 16.43
C ALA A 74 22.52 -9.55 15.88
N TYR A 75 22.75 -9.05 14.66
CA TYR A 75 24.07 -8.99 14.03
C TYR A 75 25.04 -8.12 14.85
N GLU A 76 24.64 -6.90 15.21
CA GLU A 76 25.46 -6.01 16.05
C GLU A 76 25.81 -6.64 17.40
N ARG A 77 24.89 -7.41 17.99
CA ARG A 77 25.15 -8.13 19.24
C ARG A 77 26.20 -9.22 19.05
N ILE A 78 26.15 -9.97 17.96
CA ILE A 78 27.15 -11.01 17.64
C ILE A 78 28.51 -10.36 17.39
N GLU A 79 28.55 -9.25 16.65
CA GLU A 79 29.78 -8.53 16.36
C GLU A 79 30.45 -8.04 17.65
N LYS A 80 29.68 -7.44 18.57
CA LYS A 80 30.17 -7.04 19.90
C LYS A 80 30.72 -8.22 20.70
N MET A 81 30.08 -9.39 20.62
CA MET A 81 30.57 -10.60 21.29
C MET A 81 31.90 -11.08 20.70
N ILE A 82 32.09 -10.99 19.39
CA ILE A 82 33.35 -11.37 18.71
C ILE A 82 34.46 -10.38 19.11
N GLN A 83 34.21 -9.08 19.00
CA GLN A 83 35.18 -8.04 19.38
C GLN A 83 35.61 -8.17 20.85
N PHE A 84 34.66 -8.47 21.75
CA PHE A 84 34.97 -8.73 23.15
C PHE A 84 35.89 -9.95 23.32
N LYS A 85 35.65 -11.03 22.55
CA LYS A 85 36.52 -12.21 22.54
C LYS A 85 37.94 -11.93 22.03
N GLU A 86 38.09 -11.14 20.98
CA GLU A 86 39.41 -10.83 20.41
C GLU A 86 40.27 -9.96 21.32
N TYR A 87 39.65 -9.10 22.14
CA TYR A 87 40.39 -8.22 23.05
C TYR A 87 41.06 -8.97 24.23
N TYR A 88 40.54 -10.13 24.61
CA TYR A 88 41.04 -10.90 25.76
C TYR A 88 41.55 -12.27 25.32
N ASN A 89 42.80 -12.59 25.62
CA ASN A 89 43.46 -13.84 25.24
C ASN A 89 43.04 -15.07 26.09
N TYR A 90 41.86 -15.00 26.73
CA TYR A 90 41.31 -16.05 27.59
C TYR A 90 40.16 -16.76 26.88
N GLN A 91 39.97 -18.05 27.16
CA GLN A 91 38.84 -18.81 26.63
C GLN A 91 37.54 -18.31 27.28
N MET A 92 36.71 -17.60 26.52
CA MET A 92 35.45 -17.03 27.01
C MET A 92 34.22 -17.76 26.46
N ILE A 93 33.31 -18.09 27.37
CA ILE A 93 32.05 -18.78 27.10
C ILE A 93 30.91 -17.76 27.17
N ALA A 94 30.09 -17.70 26.12
CA ALA A 94 28.92 -16.84 26.12
C ALA A 94 27.82 -17.48 26.97
N ALA A 95 27.34 -16.72 27.97
CA ALA A 95 26.25 -17.11 28.86
C ALA A 95 25.16 -16.03 28.89
N GLN A 96 23.91 -16.46 29.01
CA GLN A 96 22.73 -15.61 29.17
C GLN A 96 22.27 -15.62 30.63
N VAL A 97 21.93 -14.45 31.16
CA VAL A 97 21.32 -14.33 32.50
C VAL A 97 19.88 -14.85 32.45
N ILE A 98 19.60 -15.91 33.19
CA ILE A 98 18.28 -16.55 33.30
C ILE A 98 17.57 -16.25 34.62
N GLY A 99 18.27 -15.60 35.56
CA GLY A 99 17.69 -15.17 36.83
C GLY A 99 18.49 -14.07 37.47
N ARG A 100 17.80 -13.17 38.17
CA ARG A 100 18.43 -12.13 38.99
C ARG A 100 17.76 -12.14 40.36
N GLU A 101 18.56 -12.14 41.41
CA GLU A 101 18.03 -12.05 42.77
C GLU A 101 17.37 -10.66 42.95
N PRO A 102 16.10 -10.59 43.37
CA PRO A 102 15.36 -9.33 43.45
C PRO A 102 15.72 -8.50 44.69
N GLY A 103 16.42 -9.06 45.66
CA GLY A 103 16.85 -8.38 46.88
C GLY A 103 18.00 -7.41 46.68
N ASN A 104 18.02 -6.36 47.50
CA ASN A 104 19.04 -5.30 47.45
C ASN A 104 20.32 -5.67 48.24
N TRP A 105 20.41 -6.91 48.73
CA TRP A 105 21.49 -7.37 49.61
C TRP A 105 22.53 -8.21 48.88
N PHE A 106 22.14 -8.97 47.85
CA PHE A 106 23.08 -9.74 47.04
C PHE A 106 22.91 -9.43 45.55
N HIS A 107 23.99 -8.99 44.91
CA HIS A 107 24.00 -8.75 43.47
C HIS A 107 24.35 -10.03 42.73
N SER A 108 23.56 -11.09 42.92
CA SER A 108 23.76 -12.37 42.22
C SER A 108 22.90 -12.48 40.97
N VAL A 109 23.49 -13.03 39.90
CA VAL A 109 22.81 -13.39 38.66
C VAL A 109 23.00 -14.90 38.42
N ILE A 110 21.95 -15.54 37.93
CA ILE A 110 21.96 -16.93 37.50
C ILE A 110 22.14 -16.92 35.99
N ILE A 111 23.12 -17.69 35.50
CA ILE A 111 23.43 -17.82 34.08
C ILE A 111 23.08 -19.20 33.55
N ASP A 112 22.91 -19.33 32.24
CA ASP A 112 22.57 -20.58 31.54
C ASP A 112 23.76 -21.51 31.26
N ARG A 113 24.87 -21.36 31.99
CA ARG A 113 26.08 -22.19 31.85
C ARG A 113 26.48 -22.79 33.19
N GLY A 114 26.94 -24.03 33.15
CA GLY A 114 27.40 -24.76 34.33
C GLY A 114 28.64 -25.60 34.06
N SER A 115 28.91 -26.56 34.94
CA SER A 115 30.12 -27.38 34.91
C SER A 115 30.27 -28.22 33.63
N ILE A 116 29.16 -28.57 32.96
CA ILE A 116 29.17 -29.28 31.66
C ILE A 116 29.74 -28.38 30.55
N ASP A 117 29.51 -27.08 30.64
CA ASP A 117 29.98 -26.10 29.65
C ASP A 117 31.42 -25.64 29.93
N GLY A 118 32.00 -25.99 31.09
CA GLY A 118 33.36 -25.62 31.50
C GLY A 118 33.47 -24.38 32.38
N VAL A 119 32.39 -24.01 33.09
CA VAL A 119 32.36 -22.96 34.14
C VAL A 119 32.87 -23.49 35.48
#